data_AF-A0A3B0TE22-F1
#
_entry.id   AF-A0A3B0TE22-F1
#
_cell.length_a   1.000
_cell.length_b   1.000
_cell.length_c   1.000
_cell.angle_alpha   90.00
_cell.angle_beta   90.00
_cell.angle_gamma   90.00
#
_symmetry.space_group_name_H-M   'P 1'
#
loop_
_entity.id
_entity.type
_entity.pdbx_description
1 polymer ?
#
loop_
_entity_poly.entity_id
_entity_poly.type
_entity_poly.pdbx_seq_one_letter_code
_entity_poly.pdbx_strand_id
1 'polypeptide(L)'
;MPDQDNDKETENQKTAPETVALDNPRQLFKYRFVTVIGDMGENVHKDPETLFLIGSLAASLIEQVKKPSWTKTKAALSPQAYNELLNSLKDQANQLAAKGKTKAAYAVEIMALSLIAPTMLDDEHIASGNDLLDTMIEDTIKFYRQRTASKKSMS
;
A
#
# COMPACT_ATOMS: atom_id res chain seq x y z
N MET A 1 66.55 -18.85 11.83
CA MET A 1 65.57 -17.77 11.68
C MET A 1 64.36 -18.38 10.98
N PRO A 2 63.19 -18.46 11.64
CA PRO A 2 61.95 -18.91 11.01
C PRO A 2 61.10 -17.70 10.59
N ASP A 3 60.65 -17.68 9.34
CA ASP A 3 59.54 -16.84 8.85
C ASP A 3 58.55 -17.80 8.18
N GLN A 4 57.45 -18.14 8.86
CA GLN A 4 56.12 -17.52 8.77
C GLN A 4 55.23 -18.21 7.73
N ASP A 5 54.32 -18.99 8.30
CA ASP A 5 53.01 -19.46 7.83
C ASP A 5 52.36 -18.65 6.71
N ASN A 6 51.74 -19.35 5.76
CA ASN A 6 50.52 -18.85 5.15
C ASN A 6 49.62 -20.02 4.72
N ASP A 7 48.88 -20.54 5.70
CA ASP A 7 47.72 -21.41 5.49
C ASP A 7 46.63 -20.64 4.74
N LYS A 8 46.33 -21.09 3.51
CA LYS A 8 45.12 -20.67 2.79
C LYS A 8 43.98 -21.62 3.15
N GLU A 9 43.32 -21.38 4.28
CA GLU A 9 41.98 -21.91 4.50
C GLU A 9 40.98 -21.03 3.72
N THR A 10 40.44 -21.62 2.66
CA THR A 10 39.38 -21.02 1.85
C THR A 10 38.05 -21.41 2.48
N GLU A 11 37.60 -20.63 3.45
CA GLU A 11 36.29 -20.84 4.06
C GLU A 11 35.21 -20.24 3.13
N ASN A 12 34.63 -21.11 2.30
CA ASN A 12 33.41 -20.84 1.54
C ASN A 12 32.26 -20.62 2.53
N GLN A 13 32.06 -19.36 2.93
CA GLN A 13 30.85 -18.94 3.62
C GLN A 13 29.68 -19.01 2.64
N LYS A 14 29.01 -20.17 2.66
CA LYS A 14 27.65 -20.36 2.20
C LYS A 14 26.76 -19.45 3.05
N THR A 15 26.48 -18.24 2.56
CA THR A 15 25.55 -17.32 3.22
C THR A 15 24.18 -18.00 3.31
N ALA A 16 23.75 -18.21 4.55
CA ALA A 16 22.37 -18.55 4.88
C ALA A 16 21.43 -17.47 4.29
N PRO A 17 20.17 -17.80 3.95
CA PRO A 17 19.25 -16.80 3.44
C PRO A 17 19.15 -15.67 4.47
N GLU A 18 19.47 -14.45 4.06
CA GLU A 18 19.29 -13.26 4.88
C GLU A 18 17.88 -13.26 5.43
N THR A 19 17.75 -13.48 6.74
CA THR A 19 16.55 -13.12 7.48
C THR A 19 16.33 -11.65 7.21
N VAL A 20 15.29 -11.29 6.45
CA VAL A 20 14.91 -9.90 6.17
C VAL A 20 14.74 -9.19 7.50
N ALA A 21 15.76 -8.42 7.90
CA ALA A 21 15.67 -7.60 9.09
C ALA A 21 14.72 -6.45 8.76
N LEU A 22 13.48 -6.53 9.23
CA LEU A 22 12.48 -5.46 9.09
C LEU A 22 12.82 -4.23 9.98
N ASP A 23 14.10 -4.02 10.27
CA ASP A 23 14.63 -3.01 11.19
C ASP A 23 14.78 -1.63 10.53
N ASN A 24 14.66 -1.53 9.20
CA ASN A 24 14.59 -0.26 8.48
C ASN A 24 13.19 0.01 7.87
N PRO A 25 12.73 1.28 7.88
CA PRO A 25 11.40 1.65 7.39
C PRO A 25 11.11 1.25 5.93
N ARG A 26 12.14 1.24 5.08
CA ARG A 26 12.01 0.89 3.66
C ARG A 26 11.65 -0.59 3.48
N GLN A 27 12.31 -1.50 4.20
CA GLN A 27 11.98 -2.93 4.16
C GLN A 27 10.63 -3.23 4.82
N LEU A 28 10.29 -2.56 5.92
CA LEU A 28 8.97 -2.68 6.53
C LEU A 28 7.86 -2.24 5.56
N PHE A 29 8.05 -1.11 4.87
CA PHE A 29 7.12 -0.66 3.84
C PHE A 29 6.98 -1.70 2.74
N LYS A 30 8.09 -2.19 2.17
CA LYS A 30 8.05 -3.19 1.09
C LYS A 30 7.31 -4.46 1.51
N TYR A 31 7.61 -4.97 2.71
CA TYR A 31 6.93 -6.14 3.27
C TYR A 31 5.41 -5.91 3.38
N ARG A 32 5.00 -4.77 3.97
CA ARG A 32 3.58 -4.41 4.09
C ARG A 32 2.92 -4.25 2.73
N PHE A 33 3.56 -3.54 1.82
CA PHE A 33 3.07 -3.30 0.47
C PHE A 33 2.79 -4.59 -0.30
N VAL A 34 3.76 -5.51 -0.32
CA VAL A 34 3.59 -6.83 -0.96
C VAL A 34 2.51 -7.65 -0.28
N THR A 35 2.43 -7.62 1.06
CA THR A 35 1.40 -8.33 1.83
C THR A 35 0.00 -7.84 1.45
N VAL A 36 -0.20 -6.53 1.39
CA VAL A 36 -1.48 -5.92 1.05
C VAL A 36 -1.89 -6.23 -0.39
N ILE A 37 -0.97 -6.13 -1.35
CA ILE A 37 -1.27 -6.50 -2.74
C ILE A 37 -1.67 -7.97 -2.85
N GLY A 38 -0.95 -8.86 -2.17
CA GLY A 38 -1.29 -10.29 -2.11
C GLY A 38 -2.68 -10.53 -1.53
N ASP A 39 -2.99 -9.93 -0.38
CA ASP A 39 -4.30 -10.06 0.26
C ASP A 39 -5.44 -9.46 -0.58
N MET A 40 -5.20 -8.32 -1.24
CA MET A 40 -6.14 -7.73 -2.19
C MET A 40 -6.41 -8.66 -3.39
N GLY A 41 -5.39 -9.33 -3.91
CA GLY A 41 -5.56 -10.31 -4.98
C GLY A 41 -6.34 -11.56 -4.55
N GLU A 42 -6.05 -12.09 -3.37
CA GLU A 42 -6.56 -13.40 -2.93
C GLU A 42 -7.89 -13.36 -2.18
N ASN A 43 -8.16 -12.28 -1.43
CA ASN A 43 -9.20 -12.29 -0.40
C ASN A 43 -10.22 -11.16 -0.54
N VAL A 44 -9.85 -10.01 -1.10
CA VAL A 44 -10.75 -8.84 -1.12
C VAL A 44 -12.06 -9.10 -1.89
N HIS A 45 -12.05 -9.95 -2.94
CA HIS A 45 -13.29 -10.33 -3.64
C HIS A 45 -14.28 -11.15 -2.79
N LYS A 46 -13.80 -11.77 -1.69
CA LYS A 46 -14.61 -12.51 -0.71
C LYS A 46 -15.17 -11.59 0.37
N ASP A 47 -14.72 -10.33 0.43
CA ASP A 47 -15.14 -9.32 1.40
C ASP A 47 -15.70 -8.07 0.72
N PRO A 48 -16.98 -8.11 0.28
CA PRO A 48 -17.62 -6.99 -0.41
C PRO A 48 -17.73 -5.74 0.47
N GLU A 49 -17.68 -5.87 1.79
CA GLU A 49 -17.66 -4.74 2.72
C GLU A 49 -16.32 -4.00 2.65
N THR A 50 -15.20 -4.72 2.67
CA THR A 50 -13.87 -4.13 2.51
C THR A 50 -13.73 -3.44 1.15
N LEU A 51 -14.18 -4.09 0.05
CA LEU A 51 -14.26 -3.46 -1.27
C LEU A 51 -15.04 -2.14 -1.26
N PHE A 52 -16.21 -2.15 -0.60
CA PHE A 52 -17.05 -0.97 -0.50
C PHE A 52 -16.37 0.16 0.28
N LEU A 53 -15.70 -0.16 1.39
CA LEU A 53 -14.98 0.80 2.21
C LEU A 53 -13.83 1.45 1.44
N ILE A 54 -12.98 0.66 0.77
CA ILE A 54 -11.88 1.17 -0.07
C ILE A 54 -12.43 2.09 -1.17
N GLY A 55 -13.42 1.60 -1.93
CA GLY A 55 -14.02 2.35 -3.03
C GLY A 55 -14.68 3.65 -2.57
N SER A 56 -15.35 3.65 -1.42
CA SER A 56 -15.99 4.85 -0.85
C SER A 56 -14.98 5.91 -0.43
N LEU A 57 -13.89 5.50 0.23
CA LEU A 57 -12.82 6.40 0.67
C LEU A 57 -12.09 6.99 -0.54
N ALA A 58 -11.69 6.15 -1.49
CA ALA A 58 -10.99 6.58 -2.69
C ALA A 58 -11.86 7.51 -3.55
N ALA A 59 -13.15 7.21 -3.73
CA ALA A 59 -14.08 8.10 -4.43
C ALA A 59 -14.19 9.47 -3.74
N SER A 60 -14.31 9.49 -2.41
CA SER A 60 -14.38 10.74 -1.65
C SER A 60 -13.12 11.60 -1.82
N LEU A 61 -11.93 10.99 -1.78
CA LEU A 61 -10.67 11.69 -1.98
C LEU A 61 -10.54 12.26 -3.41
N ILE A 62 -10.95 11.49 -4.42
CA ILE A 62 -10.98 11.94 -5.82
C ILE A 62 -11.91 13.15 -5.99
N GLU A 63 -13.09 13.11 -5.38
CA GLU A 63 -14.08 14.19 -5.43
C GLU A 63 -13.56 15.48 -4.75
N GLN A 64 -12.87 15.36 -3.62
CA GLN A 64 -12.27 16.50 -2.92
C GLN A 64 -11.22 17.23 -3.77
N VAL A 65 -10.35 16.48 -4.47
CA VAL A 65 -9.28 17.05 -5.31
C VAL A 65 -9.78 17.38 -6.73
N LYS A 66 -11.02 17.02 -7.07
CA LYS A 66 -11.66 17.23 -8.38
C LYS A 66 -10.85 16.66 -9.55
N LYS A 67 -10.34 15.44 -9.39
CA LYS A 67 -9.62 14.71 -10.43
C LYS A 67 -10.48 13.54 -10.96
N PRO A 68 -10.17 13.01 -12.15
CA PRO A 68 -10.99 11.95 -12.74
C PRO A 68 -10.70 10.55 -12.19
N SER A 69 -9.52 10.34 -11.57
CA SER A 69 -9.05 9.04 -11.10
C SER A 69 -8.08 9.20 -9.93
N TRP A 70 -7.85 8.13 -9.18
CA TRP A 70 -6.93 8.10 -8.04
C TRP A 70 -5.49 8.39 -8.47
N THR A 71 -5.01 7.76 -9.55
CA THR A 71 -3.67 8.04 -10.10
C THR A 71 -3.50 9.52 -10.46
N LYS A 72 -4.53 10.17 -11.03
CA LYS A 72 -4.50 11.60 -11.33
C LYS A 72 -4.61 12.47 -10.08
N THR A 73 -5.28 11.99 -9.03
CA THR A 73 -5.28 12.63 -7.71
C THR A 73 -3.87 12.66 -7.12
N LYS A 74 -3.19 11.51 -7.01
CA LYS A 74 -1.82 11.43 -6.48
C LYS A 74 -0.85 12.34 -7.23
N ALA A 75 -0.87 12.28 -8.56
CA ALA A 75 0.01 13.06 -9.42
C ALA A 75 -0.21 14.59 -9.32
N ALA A 76 -1.36 15.04 -8.80
CA ALA A 76 -1.68 16.45 -8.67
C ALA A 76 -1.39 17.03 -7.27
N LEU A 77 -0.96 16.21 -6.31
CA LEU A 77 -0.66 16.68 -4.96
C LEU A 77 0.63 17.51 -4.95
N SER A 78 0.58 18.67 -4.32
CA SER A 78 1.79 19.38 -3.93
C SER A 78 2.51 18.61 -2.82
N PRO A 79 3.81 18.83 -2.58
CA PRO A 79 4.52 18.21 -1.45
C PRO A 79 3.86 18.46 -0.09
N GLN A 80 3.28 19.66 0.11
CA GLN A 80 2.53 19.98 1.32
C GLN A 80 1.24 19.13 1.41
N ALA A 81 0.43 19.12 0.36
CA ALA A 81 -0.83 18.37 0.33
C ALA A 81 -0.60 16.85 0.46
N TYR A 82 0.50 16.35 -0.09
CA TYR A 82 0.96 14.97 0.09
C TYR A 82 1.18 14.65 1.58
N ASN A 83 1.97 15.47 2.28
CA ASN A 83 2.29 15.25 3.69
C ASN A 83 1.04 15.36 4.58
N GLU A 84 0.18 16.34 4.32
CA GLU A 84 -1.08 16.53 5.05
C GLU A 84 -2.01 15.31 4.86
N LEU A 85 -2.18 14.84 3.62
CA LEU A 85 -2.99 13.67 3.33
C LEU A 85 -2.41 12.41 3.98
N LEU A 86 -1.09 12.20 3.89
CA LEU A 86 -0.45 11.02 4.49
C LEU A 86 -0.61 11.00 6.01
N ASN A 87 -0.44 12.14 6.68
CA ASN A 87 -0.65 12.25 8.13
C ASN A 87 -2.12 12.00 8.50
N SER A 88 -3.06 12.56 7.74
CA SER A 88 -4.50 12.32 7.94
C SER A 88 -4.85 10.84 7.83
N LEU A 89 -4.35 10.15 6.80
CA LEU A 89 -4.56 8.71 6.62
C LEU A 89 -3.95 7.91 7.78
N LYS A 90 -2.73 8.25 8.22
CA LYS A 90 -2.09 7.61 9.39
C LYS A 90 -2.95 7.76 10.65
N ASP A 91 -3.40 8.97 10.96
CA ASP A 91 -4.20 9.23 12.16
C ASP A 91 -5.55 8.51 12.09
N GLN A 92 -6.19 8.53 10.92
CA GLN A 92 -7.46 7.84 10.70
C GLN A 92 -7.32 6.32 10.84
N ALA A 93 -6.28 5.71 10.26
CA ALA A 93 -6.02 4.27 10.39
C ALA A 93 -5.83 3.87 11.86
N ASN A 94 -5.01 4.62 12.60
CA ASN A 94 -4.75 4.37 14.03
C ASN A 94 -6.03 4.50 14.86
N GLN A 95 -6.84 5.53 14.62
CA GLN A 95 -8.11 5.71 15.33
C GLN A 95 -9.12 4.60 15.03
N LEU A 96 -9.20 4.14 13.78
CA LEU A 96 -10.09 3.05 13.38
C LEU A 96 -9.64 1.72 14.00
N ALA A 97 -8.34 1.43 13.97
CA ALA A 97 -7.76 0.25 14.60
C ALA A 97 -8.00 0.23 16.11
N ALA A 98 -7.78 1.35 16.81
CA ALA A 98 -8.04 1.47 18.24
C ALA A 98 -9.52 1.28 18.61
N LYS A 99 -10.44 1.54 17.66
CA LYS A 99 -11.89 1.30 17.82
C LYS A 99 -12.32 -0.11 17.38
N GLY A 100 -11.39 -1.00 17.03
CA GLY A 100 -11.68 -2.34 16.53
C GLY A 100 -12.27 -2.39 15.12
N LYS A 101 -12.26 -1.27 14.38
CA LYS A 101 -12.77 -1.18 13.00
C LYS A 101 -11.72 -1.62 11.99
N THR A 102 -11.31 -2.88 12.06
CA THR A 102 -10.16 -3.43 11.32
C THR A 102 -10.28 -3.27 9.81
N LYS A 103 -11.44 -3.58 9.21
CA LYS A 103 -11.66 -3.41 7.76
C LYS A 103 -11.54 -1.96 7.28
N ALA A 104 -12.05 -1.03 8.08
CA ALA A 104 -11.96 0.40 7.77
C ALA A 104 -10.52 0.91 7.94
N ALA A 105 -9.81 0.46 8.97
CA ALA A 105 -8.39 0.77 9.14
C ALA A 105 -7.56 0.24 7.97
N TYR A 106 -7.86 -0.98 7.52
CA TYR A 106 -7.22 -1.61 6.36
C TYR A 106 -7.47 -0.84 5.06
N ALA A 107 -8.70 -0.38 4.82
CA ALA A 107 -9.01 0.47 3.68
C ALA A 107 -8.18 1.77 3.66
N VAL A 108 -7.96 2.38 4.84
CA VAL A 108 -7.11 3.57 4.97
C VAL A 108 -5.63 3.24 4.75
N GLU A 109 -5.15 2.10 5.26
CA GLU A 109 -3.78 1.63 5.05
C GLU A 109 -3.48 1.43 3.55
N ILE A 110 -4.39 0.81 2.80
CA ILE A 110 -4.28 0.64 1.34
C ILE A 110 -4.04 1.99 0.64
N MET A 111 -4.82 3.02 1.00
CA MET A 111 -4.69 4.35 0.41
C MET A 111 -3.36 5.01 0.78
N ALA A 112 -2.89 4.83 2.02
CA ALA A 112 -1.59 5.34 2.46
C ALA A 112 -0.43 4.65 1.74
N LEU A 113 -0.49 3.33 1.57
CA LEU A 113 0.51 2.56 0.84
C LEU A 113 0.59 2.98 -0.64
N SER A 114 -0.56 3.14 -1.30
CA SER A 114 -0.63 3.64 -2.69
C SER A 114 -0.09 5.08 -2.83
N LEU A 115 -0.21 5.90 -1.78
CA LEU A 115 0.35 7.25 -1.75
C LEU A 115 1.87 7.24 -1.59
N ILE A 116 2.43 6.34 -0.78
CA ILE A 116 3.88 6.24 -0.54
C ILE A 116 4.60 5.57 -1.71
N ALA A 117 4.03 4.55 -2.34
CA ALA A 117 4.70 3.72 -3.35
C ALA A 117 5.44 4.49 -4.47
N PRO A 118 4.91 5.60 -5.04
CA PRO A 118 5.61 6.40 -6.04
C PRO A 118 6.93 7.03 -5.58
N THR A 119 7.19 7.09 -4.26
CA THR A 119 8.45 7.63 -3.70
C THR A 119 9.56 6.58 -3.63
N MET A 120 9.26 5.33 -3.95
CA MET A 120 10.15 4.17 -3.80
C MET A 120 10.26 3.35 -5.10
N LEU A 121 10.09 4.01 -6.25
CA LEU A 121 10.14 3.39 -7.58
C LEU A 121 11.55 2.92 -7.98
N ASP A 122 12.55 3.19 -7.16
CA ASP A 122 13.89 2.59 -7.28
C ASP A 122 13.91 1.09 -6.94
N ASP A 123 12.86 0.56 -6.30
CA ASP A 123 12.64 -0.87 -6.10
C ASP A 123 11.66 -1.43 -7.15
N GLU A 124 12.13 -2.39 -7.96
CA GLU A 124 11.34 -2.95 -9.07
C GLU A 124 10.02 -3.61 -8.63
N HIS A 125 9.98 -4.20 -7.44
CA HIS A 125 8.76 -4.81 -6.91
C HIS A 125 7.75 -3.75 -6.49
N ILE A 126 8.21 -2.63 -5.94
CA ILE A 126 7.34 -1.50 -5.60
C ILE A 126 6.84 -0.83 -6.87
N ALA A 127 7.71 -0.62 -7.87
CA ALA A 127 7.33 -0.04 -9.15
C ALA A 127 6.23 -0.86 -9.85
N SER A 128 6.44 -2.17 -10.00
CA SER A 128 5.44 -3.07 -10.62
C SER A 128 4.15 -3.16 -9.78
N GLY A 129 4.28 -3.22 -8.45
CA GLY A 129 3.12 -3.31 -7.57
C GLY A 129 2.33 -2.01 -7.45
N ASN A 130 2.93 -0.84 -7.67
CA ASN A 130 2.25 0.46 -7.60
C ASN A 130 1.12 0.55 -8.64
N ASP A 131 1.41 0.18 -9.88
CA ASP A 131 0.43 0.24 -10.97
C ASP A 131 -0.69 -0.78 -10.78
N LEU A 132 -0.34 -1.96 -10.23
CA LEU A 132 -1.32 -2.98 -9.86
C LEU A 132 -2.25 -2.48 -8.74
N LEU A 133 -1.68 -1.90 -7.68
CA LEU A 133 -2.45 -1.39 -6.55
C LEU A 133 -3.39 -0.25 -7.00
N ASP A 134 -2.92 0.64 -7.88
CA ASP A 134 -3.77 1.69 -8.45
C ASP A 134 -4.94 1.10 -9.25
N THR A 135 -4.68 0.08 -10.06
CA THR A 135 -5.73 -0.62 -10.82
C THR A 135 -6.76 -1.26 -9.89
N MET A 136 -6.31 -1.95 -8.84
CA MET A 136 -7.20 -2.55 -7.84
C MET A 136 -8.06 -1.48 -7.14
N ILE A 137 -7.49 -0.33 -6.77
CA ILE A 137 -8.23 0.79 -6.18
C ILE A 137 -9.29 1.32 -7.15
N GLU A 138 -8.95 1.52 -8.44
CA GLU A 138 -9.92 1.94 -9.46
C GLU A 138 -11.09 0.96 -9.60
N ASP A 139 -10.83 -0.35 -9.53
CA ASP A 139 -11.89 -1.35 -9.58
C ASP A 139 -12.80 -1.31 -8.35
N THR A 140 -12.25 -1.02 -7.15
CA THR A 140 -13.07 -0.80 -5.95
C THR A 140 -13.95 0.46 -6.07
N ILE A 141 -13.43 1.53 -6.69
CA ILE A 141 -14.20 2.75 -6.97
C ILE A 141 -15.37 2.45 -7.91
N LYS A 142 -15.13 1.68 -8.99
CA LYS A 142 -16.19 1.26 -9.91
C LYS A 142 -17.25 0.45 -9.18
N PHE A 143 -16.84 -0.52 -8.37
CA PHE A 143 -17.75 -1.34 -7.56
C PHE A 143 -18.62 -0.48 -6.63
N TYR A 144 -18.01 0.46 -5.90
CA TYR A 144 -18.72 1.40 -5.02
C TYR A 144 -19.74 2.26 -5.78
N ARG A 145 -19.34 2.84 -6.92
CA ARG A 145 -20.22 3.68 -7.76
C ARG A 145 -21.39 2.88 -8.35
N GLN A 146 -21.15 1.64 -8.79
CA GLN A 146 -22.21 0.76 -9.27
C GLN A 146 -23.23 0.46 -8.16
N ARG A 147 -22.75 0.06 -6.97
CA ARG A 147 -23.61 -0.23 -5.81
C ARG A 147 -24.46 0.97 -5.39
N THR A 148 -23.88 2.16 -5.37
CA THR A 148 -24.58 3.40 -4.98
C THR A 148 -25.57 3.87 -6.05
N ALA A 149 -25.23 3.75 -7.34
CA ALA A 149 -26.14 4.06 -8.44
C ALA A 149 -27.36 3.13 -8.46
N SER A 150 -27.15 1.80 -8.32
CA SER A 150 -28.24 0.83 -8.27
C SER A 150 -29.18 1.07 -7.09
N LYS A 151 -28.65 1.48 -5.93
CA LYS A 151 -29.46 1.85 -4.77
C LYS A 151 -30.34 3.07 -5.05
N LYS A 152 -29.80 4.09 -5.73
CA LYS A 152 -30.54 5.31 -6.10
C LYS A 152 -31.67 5.05 -7.10
N SER A 153 -31.54 4.09 -8.00
CA SER A 153 -32.61 3.74 -8.96
C SER A 153 -33.77 2.94 -8.33
N MET A 154 -33.60 2.42 -7.12
CA MET A 154 -34.61 1.62 -6.40
C MET A 154 -35.29 2.38 -5.26
N SER A 155 -34.91 3.64 -5.00
CA SER A 155 -35.51 4.53 -3.99
C SER A 155 -36.26 5.66 -4.68
#